data_AF-A0A330LWG2-F1
#
_entry.id   AF-A0A330LWG2-F1
#
_cell.length_a   1.000
_cell.length_b   1.000
_cell.length_c   1.000
_cell.angle_alpha   90.00
_cell.angle_beta   90.00
_cell.angle_gamma   90.00
#
_symmetry.space_group_name_H-M   'P 1'
#
loop_
_entity.id
_entity.type
_entity.pdbx_description
1 polymer ?
#
loop_
_entity_poly.entity_id
_entity_poly.type
_entity_poly.pdbx_seq_one_letter_code
_entity_poly.pdbx_strand_id
1 'polypeptide(L)' 'MNVYQCCDKIRELYALIGSGDQGYIPKAIGCAIKALNDTFL' A
#
# COMPACT_ATOMS: atom_id res chain seq x y z
N MET A 1 -6.86 3.75 -9.66
CA MET A 1 -7.28 3.75 -8.24
C MET A 1 -7.52 5.19 -7.82
N ASN A 2 -8.73 5.55 -7.39
CA ASN A 2 -9.01 6.91 -6.90
C ASN A 2 -8.80 6.92 -5.38
N VAL A 3 -7.68 7.50 -4.91
CA VAL A 3 -7.29 7.53 -3.49
C VAL A 3 -8.36 8.19 -2.61
N TYR A 4 -9.06 9.19 -3.15
CA TYR A 4 -10.12 9.90 -2.44
C TYR A 4 -11.36 9.04 -2.19
N GLN A 5 -11.53 7.93 -2.90
CA GLN A 5 -12.62 6.98 -2.68
C GLN A 5 -12.25 5.81 -1.75
N CYS A 6 -11.01 5.75 -1.26
CA CYS A 6 -10.57 4.71 -0.35
C CYS A 6 -10.91 5.04 1.12
N CYS A 7 -10.78 4.07 2.02
CA CYS A 7 -10.97 4.32 3.45
C CYS A 7 -9.90 5.27 4.02
N ASP A 8 -10.15 5.84 5.20
CA ASP A 8 -9.28 6.84 5.83
C ASP A 8 -7.84 6.36 5.97
N LYS A 9 -7.65 5.07 6.29
CA LYS A 9 -6.32 4.50 6.46
C LYS A 9 -5.47 4.56 5.19
N ILE A 10 -6.09 4.39 4.02
CA ILE A 10 -5.39 4.49 2.73
C ILE A 10 -4.97 5.94 2.45
N ARG A 11 -5.80 6.91 2.81
CA ARG A 11 -5.50 8.33 2.62
C ARG A 11 -4.35 8.78 3.54
N GLU A 12 -4.34 8.32 4.79
CA GLU A 12 -3.26 8.56 5.75
C GLU A 12 -1.92 8.03 5.22
N LEU A 13 -1.88 6.76 4.79
CA LEU A 13 -0.67 6.15 4.24
C LEU A 13 -0.20 6.86 2.97
N TYR A 14 -1.13 7.32 2.13
CA TYR A 14 -0.79 8.10 0.93
C TYR A 14 -0.20 9.47 1.28
N ALA A 15 -0.69 10.11 2.35
CA ALA A 15 -0.14 11.37 2.85
C ALA A 15 1.30 11.19 3.38
N LEU A 16 1.59 10.07 4.06
CA LEU A 16 2.95 9.74 4.53
C LEU A 16 3.93 9.49 3.36
N ILE A 17 3.43 8.94 2.24
CA ILE A 17 4.21 8.80 1.01
C ILE A 17 4.50 10.18 0.41
N GLY A 18 3.52 11.09 0.42
CA GLY A 18 3.68 12.46 -0.05
C GLY A 18 4.59 13.33 0.84
N SER A 19 4.63 13.09 2.15
CA SER A 19 5.50 13.80 3.09
C SER A 19 6.96 13.33 3.05
N GLY A 20 7.20 12.12 2.52
CA GLY A 20 8.52 11.49 2.52
C GLY A 20 8.85 10.71 3.80
N ASP A 21 7.92 10.67 4.77
CA ASP A 21 8.06 9.85 5.98
C ASP A 21 7.96 8.35 5.68
N GLN A 22 7.30 8.01 4.57
CA GLN A 22 7.20 6.63 4.08
C GLN A 22 7.59 6.55 2.60
N GLY A 23 8.46 5.58 2.27
CA GLY A 23 8.85 5.33 0.88
C GLY A 23 7.70 4.74 0.04
N TYR A 24 7.61 5.16 -1.22
CA TYR A 24 6.75 4.49 -2.20
C TYR A 24 7.48 3.29 -2.81
N ILE A 25 6.93 2.10 -2.64
CA ILE A 25 7.42 0.89 -3.31
C ILE A 25 6.40 0.48 -4.39
N PRO A 26 6.72 0.68 -5.68
CA PRO A 26 5.89 0.18 -6.76
C PRO A 26 5.64 -1.33 -6.60
N LYS A 27 4.39 -1.77 -6.84
CA LYS A 27 3.97 -3.19 -6.75
C LYS A 27 4.05 -3.81 -5.34
N ALA A 28 4.23 -3.02 -4.27
CA ALA A 28 4.31 -3.54 -2.89
C ALA A 28 3.08 -4.38 -2.48
N ILE A 29 1.87 -3.92 -2.83
CA ILE A 29 0.63 -4.65 -2.53
C ILE A 29 0.62 -6.01 -3.24
N GLY A 30 1.02 -6.04 -4.51
CA GLY A 30 1.12 -7.29 -5.27
C GLY A 30 2.19 -8.23 -4.70
N CYS A 31 3.31 -7.69 -4.24
CA CYS A 31 4.35 -8.44 -3.54
C CYS A 31 3.84 -9.05 -2.22
N ALA A 32 3.15 -8.25 -1.40
CA ALA A 32 2.60 -8.70 -0.13
C ALA A 32 1.55 -9.80 -0.31
N ILE A 33 0.61 -9.63 -1.25
CA ILE A 33 -0.40 -10.66 -1.56
C ILE A 33 0.28 -11.94 -2.07
N LYS A 34 1.28 -11.82 -2.94
CA LYS A 34 2.02 -12.99 -3.43
C LYS A 34 2.73 -13.72 -2.29
N ALA A 35 3.46 -13.00 -1.43
CA ALA A 35 4.15 -13.58 -0.29
C ALA A 35 3.20 -14.27 0.70
N LEU A 36 2.03 -13.66 0.97
CA LEU A 36 1.00 -14.26 1.79
C LEU A 36 0.42 -15.53 1.14
N ASN A 37 0.14 -15.51 -0.16
CA ASN A 37 -0.34 -16.71 -0.87
C ASN A 37 0.71 -17.82 -0.90
N ASP A 38 1.99 -17.49 -1.12
CA ASP A 38 3.08 -18.45 -1.19
C ASP A 38 3.37 -19.11 0.18
N THR A 39 2.96 -18.50 1.30
CA THR A 39 3.13 -19.03 2.67
C THR A 39 1.96 -19.89 3.16
N PHE A 40 0.83 -19.91 2.44
CA PHE A 40 -0.34 -20.75 2.74
C PHE A 40 -0.40 -22.04 1.90
N LEU A 41 0.73 -22.53 1.37
CA LEU A 41 0.88 -23.85 0.71
C LEU A 41 1.77 -24.79 1.51
#